data_AF-A0A0F9H5K6-F1
#
_entry.id   AF-A0A0F9H5K6-F1
#
_cell.length_a   1.000
_cell.length_b   1.000
_cell.length_c   1.000
_cell.angle_alpha   90.00
_cell.angle_beta   90.00
_cell.angle_gamma   90.00
#
_symmetry.space_group_name_H-M   'P 1'
#
loop_
_entity.id
_entity.type
_entity.pdbx_description
1 polymer ?
#
loop_
_entity_poly.entity_id
_entity_poly.type
_entity_poly.pdbx_seq_one_letter_code
_entity_poly.pdbx_strand_id
1 'polypeptide(L)'
;MAKYYFDGNEEERCYSLDYFIEQLGGGCDEITVYPAVMVTGEGVYYCSELGETGEVGEGCGKDCSKYQPRNGKNGRCRHSNNCYEADYNKPKTLTLLIK
;
A
#
# COMPACT_ATOMS: atom_id res chain seq x y z
N MET A 1 5.61 7.74 -12.52
CA MET A 1 5.55 8.37 -11.19
C MET A 1 5.03 7.32 -10.22
N ALA A 2 5.64 7.15 -9.05
CA ALA A 2 5.11 6.22 -8.06
C ALA A 2 3.74 6.70 -7.57
N LYS A 3 2.82 5.75 -7.33
CA LYS A 3 1.45 6.06 -6.89
C LYS A 3 1.36 6.20 -5.37
N TYR A 4 2.15 5.42 -4.65
CA TYR A 4 2.20 5.39 -3.19
C TYR A 4 3.64 5.51 -2.71
N TYR A 5 3.79 5.84 -1.43
CA TYR A 5 5.06 6.04 -0.75
C TYR A 5 4.99 5.52 0.69
N PHE A 6 6.14 5.14 1.23
CA PHE A 6 6.37 4.80 2.63
C PHE A 6 7.20 5.92 3.29
N ASP A 7 7.03 6.18 4.58
CA ASP A 7 7.80 7.17 5.34
C ASP A 7 8.91 6.55 6.21
N GLY A 8 9.10 5.23 6.15
CA GLY A 8 10.17 4.54 6.86
C GLY A 8 10.32 3.07 6.47
N ASN A 9 11.31 2.40 7.09
CA ASN A 9 11.65 1.01 6.78
C ASN A 9 10.79 -0.02 7.52
N GLU A 10 10.05 0.40 8.55
CA GLU A 10 9.25 -0.46 9.43
C GLU A 10 7.74 -0.27 9.20
N GLU A 11 7.37 0.46 8.16
CA GLU A 11 5.99 0.83 7.89
C GLU A 11 5.27 -0.26 7.09
N GLU A 12 4.17 -0.77 7.65
CA GLU A 12 3.33 -1.79 7.02
C GLU A 12 2.38 -1.21 5.96
N ARG A 13 2.27 0.13 5.89
CA ARG A 13 1.31 0.83 5.05
C ARG A 13 2.00 1.88 4.19
N CYS A 14 1.50 2.01 2.97
CA CYS A 14 1.89 3.09 2.08
C CYS A 14 0.68 3.99 1.78
N TYR A 15 0.96 5.26 1.55
CA TYR A 15 -0.04 6.28 1.30
C TYR A 15 0.27 7.06 0.02
N SER A 16 -0.70 7.83 -0.47
CA SER A 16 -0.47 8.74 -1.59
C SER A 16 0.52 9.85 -1.19
N LEU A 17 1.11 10.51 -2.19
CA LEU A 17 1.92 11.69 -1.93
C LEU A 17 1.12 12.81 -1.24
N ASP A 18 -0.15 12.97 -1.62
CA ASP A 18 -1.04 13.99 -1.05
C ASP A 18 -1.25 13.80 0.45
N TYR A 19 -1.36 12.56 0.94
CA TYR A 19 -1.43 12.27 2.36
C TYR A 19 -0.23 12.85 3.12
N PHE A 20 0.99 12.66 2.60
CA PHE A 20 2.19 13.19 3.23
C PHE A 20 2.31 14.71 3.11
N ILE A 21 1.78 15.30 2.02
CA ILE A 21 1.70 16.75 1.87
C ILE A 21 0.74 17.35 2.91
N GLU A 22 -0.38 16.70 3.21
CA GLU A 22 -1.30 17.14 4.26
C GLU A 22 -0.69 17.03 5.67
N GLN A 23 0.26 16.09 5.88
CA GLN A 23 1.04 16.04 7.13
C GLN A 23 2.03 17.21 7.26
N LEU A 24 2.53 17.74 6.14
CA LEU A 24 3.36 18.93 6.13
C LEU A 24 2.51 20.15 6.53
N GLY A 25 2.91 20.84 7.59
CA GLY A 25 2.13 21.95 8.18
C GLY A 25 1.30 21.57 9.40
N GLY A 26 1.21 20.28 9.76
CA GLY A 26 0.63 19.79 11.02
C GLY A 26 1.63 19.68 12.19
N GLY A 27 2.87 20.15 12.01
CA GLY A 27 3.98 20.00 12.96
C GLY A 27 5.24 19.34 12.38
N CYS A 28 5.21 19.02 11.08
CA CYS A 28 6.35 18.51 10.32
C CYS A 28 6.67 19.48 9.18
N ASP A 29 7.91 19.96 9.12
CA ASP A 29 8.38 20.87 8.08
C ASP A 29 9.07 20.14 6.93
N GLU A 30 9.52 18.90 7.16
CA GLU A 30 10.18 18.07 6.18
C GLU A 30 9.93 16.58 6.45
N ILE A 31 9.60 15.83 5.41
CA ILE A 31 9.45 14.38 5.45
C ILE A 31 10.18 13.73 4.29
N THR A 32 10.91 12.65 4.56
CA THR A 32 11.51 11.82 3.51
C THR A 32 10.61 10.61 3.30
N VAL A 33 10.19 10.40 2.06
CA VAL A 33 9.34 9.29 1.67
C VAL A 33 9.99 8.44 0.58
N TYR A 34 9.70 7.15 0.57
CA TYR A 34 10.28 6.14 -0.30
C TYR A 34 9.21 5.63 -1.27
N PRO A 35 9.45 5.65 -2.59
CA PRO A 35 8.50 5.17 -3.58
C PRO A 35 8.08 3.72 -3.32
N ALA A 36 6.78 3.47 -3.33
CA ALA A 36 6.25 2.12 -3.22
C ALA A 36 6.34 1.40 -4.58
N VAL A 37 7.06 0.29 -4.61
CA VAL A 37 7.17 -0.62 -5.77
C VAL A 37 6.26 -1.81 -5.54
N MET A 38 5.52 -2.19 -6.58
CA MET A 38 4.60 -3.32 -6.50
C MET A 38 5.39 -4.61 -6.34
N VAL A 39 5.03 -5.39 -5.33
CA VAL A 39 5.54 -6.74 -5.16
C VAL A 39 4.88 -7.63 -6.21
N THR A 40 5.68 -8.24 -7.09
CA THR A 40 5.21 -9.13 -8.15
C THR A 40 5.72 -10.55 -7.93
N GLY A 41 4.84 -11.54 -8.05
CA GLY A 41 5.22 -12.96 -7.99
C GLY A 41 5.33 -13.56 -6.59
N GLU A 42 5.38 -12.75 -5.52
CA GLU A 42 5.60 -13.24 -4.16
C GLU A 42 4.36 -13.85 -3.47
N GLY A 43 3.31 -14.15 -4.22
CA GLY A 43 2.16 -14.86 -3.64
C GLY A 43 1.46 -14.13 -2.50
N VAL A 44 1.64 -12.82 -2.32
CA VAL A 44 0.93 -12.04 -1.28
C VAL A 44 -0.15 -11.14 -1.88
N TYR A 45 -1.12 -10.76 -1.06
CA TYR A 45 -2.16 -9.80 -1.42
C TYR A 45 -2.61 -8.97 -0.22
N TYR A 46 -3.16 -7.78 -0.52
CA TYR A 46 -3.83 -6.95 0.46
C TYR A 46 -5.35 -7.09 0.30
N CYS A 47 -6.07 -7.38 1.38
CA CYS A 47 -7.53 -7.43 1.42
C CYS A 47 -8.11 -6.08 1.84
N SER A 48 -8.61 -5.30 0.89
CA SER A 48 -9.24 -3.99 1.17
C SER A 48 -10.49 -4.04 2.05
N GLU A 49 -11.08 -5.22 2.24
CA GLU A 49 -12.30 -5.40 3.03
C GLU A 49 -12.02 -5.76 4.50
N LEU A 50 -10.86 -6.37 4.78
CA LEU A 50 -10.42 -6.69 6.14
C LEU A 50 -9.30 -5.75 6.62
N GLY A 51 -8.63 -5.06 5.69
CA GLY A 51 -7.52 -4.17 6.00
C GLY A 51 -6.20 -4.89 6.27
N GLU A 52 -6.08 -6.15 5.85
CA GLU A 52 -4.96 -7.05 6.20
C GLU A 52 -4.26 -7.60 4.96
N THR A 53 -3.00 -7.99 5.11
CA THR A 53 -2.25 -8.75 4.12
C THR A 53 -2.42 -10.26 4.34
N GLY A 54 -2.29 -11.04 3.28
CA GLY A 54 -2.33 -12.50 3.37
C GLY A 54 -1.65 -13.17 2.19
N GLU A 55 -1.48 -14.49 2.29
CA GLU A 55 -0.86 -15.31 1.26
C GLU A 55 -1.90 -15.90 0.29
N VAL A 56 -1.60 -15.84 -1.00
CA VAL A 56 -2.43 -16.35 -2.09
C VAL A 56 -2.55 -17.86 -1.94
N GLY A 57 -3.79 -18.30 -1.78
CA GLY A 57 -4.10 -19.71 -1.52
C GLY A 57 -4.54 -19.95 -0.07
N GLU A 58 -4.32 -18.99 0.83
CA GLU A 58 -4.70 -19.07 2.23
C GLU A 58 -5.88 -18.12 2.56
N GLY A 59 -6.91 -18.68 3.19
CA GLY A 59 -8.08 -17.96 3.73
C GLY A 59 -9.07 -17.37 2.70
N CYS A 60 -8.60 -16.48 1.81
CA CYS A 60 -9.46 -15.79 0.85
C CYS A 60 -9.93 -16.72 -0.27
N GLY A 61 -11.25 -16.77 -0.50
CA GLY A 61 -11.87 -17.77 -1.36
C GLY A 61 -12.75 -18.71 -0.56
N LYS A 62 -12.15 -19.83 -0.13
CA LYS A 62 -12.89 -20.97 0.45
C LYS A 62 -13.51 -20.65 1.80
N ASP A 63 -12.75 -20.02 2.69
CA ASP A 63 -13.12 -19.87 4.11
C ASP A 63 -13.45 -18.41 4.48
N CYS A 64 -13.62 -17.55 3.48
CA CYS A 64 -13.85 -16.12 3.68
C CYS A 64 -15.32 -15.77 3.38
N SER A 65 -16.07 -15.38 4.42
CA SER A 65 -17.48 -14.97 4.31
C SER A 65 -17.71 -13.74 3.44
N LYS A 66 -16.65 -12.93 3.23
CA LYS A 66 -16.66 -11.73 2.39
C LYS A 66 -16.08 -11.98 0.99
N TYR A 67 -15.79 -13.23 0.64
CA TYR A 67 -15.22 -13.55 -0.66
C TYR A 67 -16.18 -13.19 -1.80
N GLN A 68 -15.68 -12.40 -2.76
CA GLN A 68 -16.46 -11.97 -3.89
C GLN A 68 -15.60 -11.97 -5.16
N PRO A 69 -15.65 -13.04 -5.99
CA PRO A 69 -14.78 -13.18 -7.16
C PRO A 69 -15.02 -12.06 -8.17
N ARG A 70 -13.94 -11.57 -8.81
CA ARG A 70 -14.03 -10.48 -9.81
C ARG A 70 -14.90 -10.84 -11.02
N ASN A 71 -14.88 -12.11 -11.43
CA ASN A 71 -15.66 -12.60 -12.57
C ASN A 71 -17.04 -13.19 -12.16
N GLY A 72 -17.40 -13.12 -10.87
CA GLY A 72 -18.63 -13.70 -10.34
C GLY A 72 -18.67 -15.24 -10.24
N LYS A 73 -17.57 -15.94 -10.58
CA LYS A 73 -17.47 -17.40 -10.56
C LYS A 73 -16.43 -17.91 -9.58
N ASN A 74 -15.15 -17.61 -9.82
CA ASN A 74 -14.02 -18.11 -9.04
C ASN A 74 -12.76 -17.25 -9.27
N GLY A 75 -11.67 -17.60 -8.60
CA GLY A 75 -10.37 -16.94 -8.74
C GLY A 75 -10.19 -15.76 -7.78
N ARG A 76 -9.44 -14.74 -8.20
CA ARG A 76 -9.04 -13.65 -7.30
C ARG A 76 -10.24 -12.81 -6.88
N CYS A 77 -10.36 -12.60 -5.56
CA CYS A 77 -11.41 -11.77 -4.97
C CYS A 77 -11.29 -10.32 -5.45
N ARG A 78 -12.41 -9.59 -5.53
CA ARG A 78 -12.42 -8.15 -5.84
C ARG A 78 -11.69 -7.31 -4.80
N HIS A 79 -11.71 -7.76 -3.56
CA HIS A 79 -11.07 -7.08 -2.43
C HIS A 79 -9.55 -7.31 -2.40
N SER A 80 -9.05 -8.27 -3.18
CA SER A 80 -7.63 -8.58 -3.27
C SER A 80 -6.92 -7.58 -4.17
N ASN A 81 -6.02 -6.81 -3.57
CA ASN A 81 -5.15 -5.82 -4.19
C ASN A 81 -3.68 -6.27 -4.11
N ASN A 82 -2.80 -5.47 -4.71
CA ASN A 82 -1.37 -5.73 -4.70
C ASN A 82 -0.75 -5.22 -3.39
N CYS A 83 0.29 -5.90 -2.93
CA CYS A 83 1.19 -5.41 -1.90
C CYS A 83 2.32 -4.59 -2.54
N TYR A 84 2.98 -3.80 -1.71
CA TYR A 84 4.07 -2.92 -2.12
C TYR A 84 5.20 -2.99 -1.10
N GLU A 85 6.40 -2.72 -1.57
CA GLU A 85 7.61 -2.53 -0.76
C GLU A 85 8.22 -1.16 -1.07
N ALA A 86 9.01 -0.63 -0.15
CA ALA A 86 9.69 0.65 -0.35
C ALA A 86 10.98 0.47 -1.20
N ASP A 87 11.14 1.30 -2.24
CA ASP A 87 12.41 1.44 -2.96
C ASP A 87 13.31 2.45 -2.25
N TYR A 88 14.13 1.94 -1.33
CA TYR A 88 15.07 2.74 -0.52
C TYR A 88 16.19 3.38 -1.35
N ASN A 89 16.38 2.98 -2.62
CA ASN A 89 17.39 3.57 -3.49
C ASN A 89 16.97 4.90 -4.10
N LYS A 90 15.70 5.29 -3.96
CA LYS A 90 15.14 6.51 -4.58
C LYS A 90 14.33 7.35 -3.59
N PRO A 91 14.89 7.76 -2.44
CA PRO A 91 14.18 8.60 -1.49
C PRO A 91 13.73 9.91 -2.14
N LYS A 92 12.59 10.42 -1.70
CA LYS A 92 12.06 11.72 -2.08
C LYS A 92 11.77 12.53 -0.83
N THR A 93 12.47 13.65 -0.69
CA THR A 93 12.21 14.61 0.39
C THR A 93 11.13 15.59 -0.03
N LEU A 94 10.16 15.81 0.84
CA LEU A 94 9.12 16.82 0.73
C LEU A 94 9.33 17.84 1.84
N THR A 95 9.26 19.12 1.50
CA THR A 95 9.48 20.21 2.45
C THR A 95 8.31 21.18 2.39
N LEU A 96 7.89 21.66 3.55
CA LEU A 96 6.89 22.71 3.68
C LEU A 96 7.49 24.03 3.17
N LEU A 97 6.99 24.52 2.05
CA LEU A 97 7.36 25.84 1.52
C LEU A 97 6.52 26.90 2.23
N ILE A 98 6.96 27.32 3.42
CA ILE A 98 6.39 28.48 4.10
C ILE A 98 6.81 29.73 3.31
N LYS A 99 5.84 30.42 2.70
CA LYS A 99 6.06 31.71 2.02
C LYS A 99 6.01 32.86 3.02
#